data_AF-A0A7V8VR36-F1
#
_entry.id   AF-A0A7V8VR36-F1
#
_cell.length_a   1.000
_cell.length_b   1.000
_cell.length_c   1.000
_cell.angle_alpha   90.00
_cell.angle_beta   90.00
_cell.angle_gamma   90.00
#
_symmetry.space_group_name_H-M   'P 1'
#
loop_
_entity.id
_entity.type
_entity.pdbx_description
1 polymer ?
#
loop_
_entity_poly.entity_id
_entity_poly.type
_entity_poly.pdbx_seq_one_letter_code
_entity_poly.pdbx_strand_id
1 'polypeptide(L)'
;VHFAHPDTGFEFSGFVVPDFDSALEMTRVAAAHLPYRLAGWDVAITPDGPVLIEGNHSPHIYGAEIADGGYKKNPVFRSFLREVGIP
;
A
#
# COMPACT_ATOMS: atom_id res chain seq x y z
N VAL A 1 -2.34 21.90 -2.58
CA VAL A 1 -3.12 20.72 -2.12
C VAL A 1 -4.25 20.54 -3.12
N HIS A 2 -4.28 19.42 -3.83
CA HIS A 2 -5.31 19.12 -4.83
C HIS A 2 -6.30 18.11 -4.24
N PHE A 3 -7.57 18.50 -4.13
CA PHE A 3 -8.64 17.62 -3.63
C PHE A 3 -9.33 16.84 -4.75
N ALA A 4 -9.07 17.22 -6.00
CA ALA A 4 -9.62 16.59 -7.19
C ALA A 4 -8.56 16.45 -8.28
N HIS A 5 -8.78 15.51 -9.20
CA HIS A 5 -7.92 15.28 -10.36
C HIS A 5 -7.98 16.49 -11.31
N PRO A 6 -6.84 17.05 -11.74
CA PRO A 6 -6.82 18.29 -12.51
C PRO A 6 -7.56 18.20 -13.85
N ASP A 7 -7.53 17.02 -14.49
CA ASP A 7 -8.14 16.84 -15.82
C ASP A 7 -9.59 16.38 -15.78
N THR A 8 -10.00 15.63 -14.74
CA THR A 8 -11.32 14.98 -14.70
C THR A 8 -12.23 15.60 -13.66
N GLY A 9 -11.70 16.43 -12.75
CA GLY A 9 -12.43 16.99 -11.62
C GLY A 9 -12.84 15.96 -10.58
N PHE A 10 -12.36 14.71 -10.68
CA PHE A 10 -12.73 13.63 -9.76
C PHE A 10 -12.25 13.92 -8.34
N GLU A 11 -13.15 14.00 -7.36
CA GLU A 11 -12.81 14.20 -5.95
C GLU A 11 -12.24 12.92 -5.34
N PHE A 12 -11.07 13.05 -4.71
CA PHE A 12 -10.40 11.89 -4.11
C PHE A 12 -11.00 11.48 -2.75
N SER A 13 -11.55 12.44 -2.01
CA SER A 13 -12.06 12.20 -0.66
C SER A 13 -13.29 11.30 -0.69
N GLY A 14 -13.30 10.28 0.17
CA GLY A 14 -14.42 9.34 0.28
C GLY A 14 -14.50 8.31 -0.84
N PHE A 15 -13.61 8.34 -1.84
CA PHE A 15 -13.52 7.27 -2.82
C PHE A 15 -13.06 5.98 -2.16
N VAL A 16 -13.81 4.90 -2.40
CA VAL A 16 -13.47 3.56 -1.95
C VAL A 16 -12.94 2.80 -3.16
N VAL A 17 -11.72 2.28 -3.05
CA VAL A 17 -11.10 1.48 -4.10
C VAL A 17 -11.92 0.20 -4.32
N PRO A 18 -12.44 -0.06 -5.53
CA PRO A 18 -13.20 -1.28 -5.81
C PRO A 18 -12.34 -2.54 -5.61
N ASP A 19 -12.95 -3.62 -5.15
CA ASP A 19 -12.33 -4.94 -4.96
C ASP A 19 -11.02 -4.93 -4.14
N PHE A 20 -10.88 -3.95 -3.24
CA PHE A 20 -9.68 -3.80 -2.42
C PHE A 20 -9.35 -5.05 -1.60
N ASP A 21 -10.36 -5.72 -1.03
CA ASP A 21 -10.15 -6.95 -0.26
C ASP A 21 -9.59 -8.09 -1.13
N SER A 22 -10.06 -8.22 -2.37
CA SER A 22 -9.54 -9.19 -3.33
C SER A 22 -8.09 -8.86 -3.74
N ALA A 23 -7.78 -7.58 -3.95
CA ALA A 23 -6.42 -7.12 -4.22
C ALA A 23 -5.48 -7.40 -3.04
N LEU A 24 -5.96 -7.17 -1.82
CA LEU A 24 -5.22 -7.44 -0.59
C LEU A 24 -4.95 -8.95 -0.41
N GLU A 25 -5.93 -9.80 -0.70
CA GLU A 25 -5.72 -11.25 -0.62
C GLU A 25 -4.72 -11.76 -1.65
N MET A 26 -4.82 -11.28 -2.90
CA MET A 26 -3.86 -11.59 -3.95
C MET A 26 -2.42 -11.22 -3.55
N THR A 27 -2.22 -10.03 -2.97
CA THR A 27 -0.89 -9.59 -2.50
C THR A 27 -0.39 -10.38 -1.30
N ARG A 28 -1.27 -10.84 -0.40
CA ARG A 28 -0.89 -11.73 0.72
C ARG A 28 -0.39 -13.09 0.22
N VAL A 29 -1.09 -13.69 -0.74
CA VAL A 29 -0.66 -14.95 -1.36
C VAL A 29 0.70 -14.76 -2.03
N ALA A 30 0.88 -13.70 -2.83
CA ALA A 30 2.16 -13.41 -3.47
C ALA A 30 3.30 -13.17 -2.44
N ALA A 31 3.02 -12.43 -1.37
CA ALA A 31 3.99 -12.14 -0.31
C ALA A 31 4.46 -13.41 0.41
N ALA A 32 3.60 -14.41 0.58
CA ALA A 32 3.96 -15.68 1.22
C ALA A 32 5.02 -16.47 0.43
N HIS A 33 5.23 -16.16 -0.85
CA HIS A 33 6.23 -16.80 -1.70
C HIS A 33 7.57 -16.04 -1.75
N LEU A 34 7.69 -14.89 -1.08
CA LEU A 34 8.89 -14.06 -1.11
C LEU A 34 9.56 -13.97 0.27
N PRO A 35 10.90 -13.89 0.33
CA PRO A 35 11.63 -13.81 1.60
C PRO A 35 11.70 -12.38 2.18
N TYR A 36 10.79 -11.48 1.77
CA TYR A 36 10.83 -10.07 2.17
C TYR A 36 9.88 -9.79 3.34
N ARG A 37 10.37 -9.06 4.34
CA ARG A 37 9.56 -8.60 5.49
C ARG A 37 8.65 -7.43 5.14
N LEU A 38 9.09 -6.60 4.22
CA LEU A 38 8.37 -5.44 3.70
C LEU A 38 8.56 -5.40 2.19
N ALA A 39 7.46 -5.30 1.45
CA ALA A 39 7.45 -5.08 0.02
C ALA A 39 6.34 -4.08 -0.33
N GLY A 40 6.57 -3.26 -1.35
CA GLY A 40 5.52 -2.47 -1.99
C GLY A 40 4.89 -3.31 -3.09
N TRP A 41 3.58 -3.19 -3.26
CA TRP A 41 2.84 -3.92 -4.28
C TRP A 41 2.11 -2.97 -5.19
N ASP A 42 2.39 -3.10 -6.48
CA ASP A 42 1.68 -2.35 -7.52
C ASP A 42 0.59 -3.26 -8.07
N VAL A 43 -0.66 -2.83 -7.89
CA VAL A 43 -1.86 -3.59 -8.26
C VAL A 43 -2.76 -2.71 -9.11
N ALA A 44 -3.16 -3.20 -10.28
CA ALA A 44 -4.21 -2.57 -11.07
C ALA A 44 -5.58 -3.13 -10.66
N ILE A 45 -6.54 -2.24 -10.43
CA ILE A 45 -7.96 -2.60 -10.34
C ILE A 45 -8.57 -2.51 -11.74
N THR A 46 -9.18 -3.61 -12.19
CA THR A 46 -9.77 -3.71 -13.54
C THR A 46 -11.21 -4.22 -13.45
N PRO A 47 -12.02 -4.10 -14.52
CA PRO A 47 -13.39 -4.63 -14.55
C PRO A 47 -13.48 -6.16 -14.33
N ASP A 48 -12.42 -6.90 -14.65
CA ASP A 48 -12.35 -8.36 -14.49
C ASP A 48 -11.71 -8.78 -13.16
N GLY A 49 -11.40 -7.82 -12.28
CA GLY A 49 -10.76 -8.01 -10.98
C GLY A 49 -9.35 -7.43 -10.89
N PRO A 50 -8.69 -7.57 -9.73
CA PRO A 50 -7.36 -7.02 -9.51
C PRO A 50 -6.28 -7.82 -10.25
N VAL A 51 -5.28 -7.11 -10.77
CA VAL A 51 -4.11 -7.68 -11.46
C VAL A 51 -2.84 -7.24 -10.75
N LEU A 52 -2.01 -8.20 -10.35
CA LEU A 52 -0.71 -7.94 -9.75
C LEU A 52 0.29 -7.51 -10.85
N ILE A 53 0.86 -6.30 -10.73
CA ILE A 53 1.81 -5.75 -11.71
C ILE A 53 3.25 -6.01 -11.26
N GLU A 54 3.60 -5.56 -10.04
CA GLU A 54 4.97 -5.61 -9.55
C GLU A 54 5.03 -5.78 -8.03
N GLY A 55 6.05 -6.50 -7.56
CA GLY A 55 6.46 -6.57 -6.16
C GLY A 55 7.81 -5.88 -5.95
N ASN A 56 7.79 -4.76 -5.24
CA ASN A 56 8.95 -3.91 -4.96
C ASN A 56 9.59 -4.30 -3.63
N HIS A 57 10.76 -4.95 -3.67
CA HIS A 57 11.48 -5.41 -2.46
C HIS A 57 12.07 -4.27 -1.60
N SER A 58 12.20 -3.06 -2.16
CA SER A 58 12.68 -1.86 -1.48
C SER A 58 11.75 -0.69 -1.79
N PRO A 59 10.51 -0.68 -1.24
CA PRO A 59 9.54 0.35 -1.55
C PRO A 59 9.94 1.70 -0.97
N HIS A 60 9.55 2.78 -1.67
CA HIS A 60 9.75 4.12 -1.16
C HIS A 60 8.73 4.44 -0.05
N ILE A 61 9.20 4.68 1.17
CA ILE A 61 8.33 4.77 2.36
C ILE A 61 7.83 6.19 2.69
N TYR A 62 8.49 7.25 2.22
CA TYR A 62 8.21 8.61 2.68
C TYR A 62 6.76 9.06 2.46
N GLY A 63 6.20 8.80 1.27
CA GLY A 63 4.84 9.22 0.95
C GLY A 63 3.81 8.51 1.82
N ALA A 64 3.97 7.19 1.98
CA ALA A 64 3.07 6.39 2.79
C ALA A 64 3.22 6.68 4.29
N GLU A 65 4.43 7.00 4.78
CA GLU A 65 4.64 7.43 6.16
C GLU A 65 3.91 8.73 6.49
N ILE A 66 3.99 9.73 5.59
CA ILE A 66 3.29 11.00 5.75
C ILE A 66 1.77 10.77 5.74
N ALA A 67 1.28 9.95 4.81
CA ALA A 67 -0.15 9.64 4.69
C ALA A 67 -0.71 8.91 5.92
N ASP A 68 0.09 8.03 6.53
CA ASP A 68 -0.26 7.29 7.75
C ASP A 68 -0.14 8.13 9.04
N GLY A 69 0.36 9.37 8.95
CA GLY A 69 0.55 10.27 10.10
C GLY A 69 1.78 9.93 10.96
N GLY A 70 2.71 9.16 10.38
CA GLY A 70 3.99 8.75 10.96
C GLY A 70 3.99 7.30 11.44
N TYR A 71 4.89 6.47 10.87
CA TYR A 71 4.97 5.03 11.13
C TYR A 71 5.28 4.65 12.58
N LYS A 72 5.92 5.54 13.35
CA LYS A 72 6.11 5.32 14.81
C LYS A 72 4.80 5.27 15.60
N LYS A 73 3.68 5.73 15.05
CA LYS A 73 2.35 5.63 15.67
C LYS A 73 1.60 4.38 15.24
N ASN A 74 1.95 3.81 14.08
CA ASN A 74 1.29 2.65 13.52
C ASN A 74 1.78 1.34 14.19
N PRO A 75 0.89 0.54 14.80
CA PRO A 75 1.30 -0.64 15.55
C PRO A 75 2.02 -1.70 14.71
N VAL A 76 1.66 -1.83 13.42
CA VAL A 76 2.29 -2.78 12.49
C VAL A 76 3.72 -2.35 12.21
N PHE A 77 3.93 -1.10 11.80
CA PHE A 77 5.27 -0.57 11.54
C PHE A 77 6.11 -0.52 12.81
N ARG A 78 5.55 -0.22 13.98
CA ARG A 78 6.27 -0.30 15.25
C ARG A 78 6.80 -1.71 15.55
N SER A 79 6.06 -2.77 15.21
CA SER A 79 6.56 -4.14 15.38
C SER A 79 7.75 -4.38 14.47
N PHE A 80 7.61 -4.04 13.19
CA PHE A 80 8.68 -4.16 12.20
C PHE A 80 9.93 -3.36 12.59
N LEU A 81 9.77 -2.10 13.01
CA LEU A 81 10.88 -1.25 13.45
C LEU A 81 11.63 -1.87 14.64
N ARG A 82 10.93 -2.44 15.62
CA ARG A 82 11.56 -3.14 16.75
C ARG A 82 12.34 -4.38 16.30
N GLU A 83 11.80 -5.14 15.34
CA GLU A 83 12.47 -6.33 14.78
C GLU A 83 13.80 -5.97 14.12
N VAL A 84 13.90 -4.79 13.50
CA VAL A 84 15.13 -4.29 12.86
C VAL A 84 16.00 -3.42 13.78
N GLY A 85 15.71 -3.37 15.09
CA GLY A 85 16.52 -2.67 16.09
C GLY A 85 16.30 -1.16 16.18
N ILE A 86 15.20 -0.65 15.62
CA ILE A 86 14.81 0.77 15.69
C ILE A 86 13.74 0.94 16.79
N PRO A 87 14.02 1.73 17.85
CA PRO A 87 13.09 1.94 18.97
C PRO A 87 11.86 2.80 18.63
#